data_AF-A0A099YBP9-F1
#
_entry.id   AF-A0A099YBP9-F1
#
_cell.length_a   1.000
_cell.length_b   1.000
_cell.length_c   1.000
_cell.angle_alpha   90.00
_cell.angle_beta   90.00
_cell.angle_gamma   90.00
#
_symmetry.space_group_name_H-M   'P 1'
#
loop_
_entity.id
_entity.type
_entity.pdbx_description
1 polymer ?
#
loop_
_entity_poly.entity_id
_entity_poly.type
_entity_poly.pdbx_seq_one_letter_code
_entity_poly.pdbx_strand_id
1 'polypeptide(L)' 'MMDVFRLPTDKELYLSDVIWPHIDEWHSDSNHFVITKWKDGTPDEVKERATSYSTIVVEAK' A
#
# COMPACT_ATOMS: atom_id res chain seq x y z
N MET A 1 27.21 16.83 -2.16
CA MET A 1 26.99 16.16 -3.45
C MET A 1 26.89 14.68 -3.19
N MET A 2 25.71 14.13 -3.44
CA MET A 2 25.34 12.73 -3.70
C MET A 2 23.92 12.63 -3.16
N ASP A 3 22.95 12.98 -4.01
CA ASP A 3 21.58 12.53 -3.86
C ASP A 3 21.64 11.03 -3.60
N VAL A 4 21.34 10.70 -2.35
CA VAL A 4 21.46 9.37 -1.78
C VAL A 4 20.42 8.51 -2.48
N PHE A 5 20.83 7.80 -3.53
CA PHE A 5 20.04 6.74 -4.13
C PHE A 5 19.84 5.64 -3.08
N ARG A 6 18.83 5.81 -2.23
CA ARG A 6 18.34 4.75 -1.35
C ARG A 6 17.53 3.81 -2.23
N LEU A 7 18.00 2.57 -2.38
CA LEU A 7 17.21 1.54 -3.01
C LEU A 7 15.94 1.32 -2.16
N PRO A 8 14.76 1.24 -2.80
CA PRO A 8 13.54 0.92 -2.10
C PRO A 8 13.68 -0.47 -1.47
N THR A 9 13.21 -0.58 -0.23
CA THR A 9 13.14 -1.86 0.46
C THR A 9 12.14 -2.79 -0.25
N ASP A 10 12.27 -4.10 -0.05
CA ASP A 10 11.30 -5.09 -0.60
C ASP A 10 9.85 -4.76 -0.22
N LYS A 11 9.66 -4.13 0.95
CA LYS A 11 8.38 -3.62 1.43
C LYS A 11 7.84 -2.47 0.59
N GLU A 12 8.68 -1.50 0.25
CA GLU A 12 8.32 -0.35 -0.59
C GLU A 12 8.04 -0.80 -2.04
N LEU A 13 8.83 -1.74 -2.56
CA LEU A 13 8.61 -2.35 -3.87
C LEU A 13 7.28 -3.11 -3.92
N TYR A 14 6.99 -3.95 -2.93
CA TYR A 14 5.72 -4.70 -2.91
C TYR A 14 4.51 -3.77 -2.78
N LEU A 15 4.62 -2.70 -1.99
CA LEU A 15 3.56 -1.70 -1.86
C LEU A 15 3.30 -1.01 -3.20
N SER A 16 4.36 -0.59 -3.91
CA SER A 16 4.28 0.06 -5.22
C SER A 16 3.77 -0.88 -6.33
N ASP A 17 4.31 -2.10 -6.41
CA ASP A 17 4.15 -2.96 -7.58
C ASP A 17 2.98 -3.92 -7.46
N VAL A 18 2.58 -4.26 -6.22
CA VAL A 18 1.51 -5.22 -5.95
C VAL A 18 0.30 -4.55 -5.33
N ILE A 19 0.46 -3.79 -4.25
CA ILE A 19 -0.70 -3.24 -3.53
C ILE A 19 -1.30 -2.04 -4.29
N TRP A 20 -0.46 -1.09 -4.72
CA TRP A 20 -0.90 0.17 -5.34
C TRP A 20 -1.79 0.00 -6.58
N PRO A 21 -1.49 -0.91 -7.53
CA PRO A 21 -2.31 -1.08 -8.73
C PRO A 21 -3.73 -1.58 -8.43
N HIS A 22 -3.95 -2.21 -7.28
CA HIS A 22 -5.22 -2.79 -6.85
C HIS A 22 -6.09 -1.83 -6.03
N ILE A 23 -5.59 -0.66 -5.64
CA ILE A 23 -6.37 0.33 -4.90
C ILE A 23 -7.22 1.16 -5.86
N ASP A 24 -8.51 1.31 -5.54
CA ASP A 24 -9.45 2.17 -6.28
C ASP A 24 -9.57 3.54 -5.62
N GLU A 25 -9.80 3.56 -4.30
CA GLU A 25 -9.92 4.79 -3.51
C GLU A 25 -9.07 4.68 -2.23
N TRP A 26 -8.37 5.77 -1.92
CA TRP A 26 -7.54 5.90 -0.72
C TRP A 26 -7.45 7.36 -0.27
N HIS A 27 -7.08 7.54 1.00
CA HIS A 27 -6.68 8.83 1.53
C HIS A 27 -5.50 8.66 2.50
N SER A 28 -4.79 9.73 2.80
CA SER A 28 -3.72 9.73 3.79
C SER A 28 -4.06 10.64 4.95
N ASP A 29 -3.83 10.17 6.17
CA ASP A 29 -3.78 11.03 7.36
C ASP A 29 -2.31 11.35 7.73
N SER A 30 -2.10 12.07 8.84
CA SER A 30 -0.76 12.50 9.27
C SER A 30 0.24 11.36 9.52
N ASN A 31 -0.24 10.13 9.74
CA ASN A 31 0.59 8.97 10.11
C ASN A 31 0.31 7.71 9.26
N HIS A 32 -0.79 7.65 8.53
CA HIS A 32 -1.23 6.44 7.85
C HIS A 32 -1.74 6.69 6.44
N PHE A 33 -1.67 5.61 5.67
CA PHE A 33 -2.27 5.47 4.37
C PHE A 33 -3.52 4.59 4.51
N VAL A 34 -4.69 5.15 4.23
CA VAL A 34 -5.98 4.50 4.45
C VAL A 34 -6.58 4.07 3.12
N ILE A 35 -6.76 2.76 2.94
CA ILE A 35 -7.40 2.17 1.76
C ILE A 35 -8.88 2.01 2.05
N THR A 36 -9.70 2.81 1.37
CA THR A 36 -11.16 2.81 1.55
C THR A 36 -11.87 1.95 0.51
N LYS A 37 -11.22 1.65 -0.62
CA LYS A 37 -11.78 0.78 -1.65
C LYS A 37 -10.72 0.08 -2.48
N TRP A 38 -10.91 -1.22 -2.69
CA TRP A 38 -10.13 -2.03 -3.62
C TRP A 38 -10.83 -2.07 -4.98
N LYS A 39 -10.05 -2.25 -6.05
CA LYS A 39 -10.59 -2.53 -7.37
C LYS A 39 -11.27 -3.90 -7.38
N ASP A 40 -12.29 -4.04 -8.20
CA ASP A 40 -12.96 -5.32 -8.42
C ASP A 40 -11.96 -6.38 -8.91
N GLY A 41 -12.06 -7.58 -8.33
CA GLY A 41 -11.14 -8.69 -8.63
C GLY A 41 -9.79 -8.60 -7.94
N THR A 42 -9.59 -7.68 -6.99
CA THR A 42 -8.39 -7.65 -6.15
C THR A 42 -8.31 -8.94 -5.31
N PRO A 43 -7.21 -9.72 -5.42
CA PRO A 43 -7.03 -10.94 -4.64
C PRO A 43 -7.01 -10.67 -3.13
N ASP A 44 -7.60 -11.58 -2.34
CA ASP A 44 -7.64 -11.42 -0.88
C ASP A 44 -6.25 -11.46 -0.24
N GLU A 45 -5.31 -12.19 -0.82
CA GLU A 45 -3.90 -12.18 -0.39
C GLU A 45 -3.27 -10.79 -0.42
N VAL A 46 -3.66 -9.94 -1.39
CA VAL A 46 -3.16 -8.56 -1.50
C VAL A 46 -3.73 -7.72 -0.36
N LYS A 47 -5.03 -7.89 -0.06
CA LYS A 47 -5.71 -7.20 1.04
C LYS A 47 -5.12 -7.59 2.39
N GLU A 48 -4.94 -8.89 2.62
CA GLU A 48 -4.31 -9.41 3.84
C GLU A 48 -2.89 -8.87 3.97
N ARG A 49 -2.10 -8.92 2.90
CA ARG A 49 -0.73 -8.41 2.93
C ARG A 49 -0.68 -6.92 3.22
N ALA A 50 -1.63 -6.13 2.73
CA ALA A 50 -1.72 -4.70 3.03
C ALA A 50 -1.91 -4.43 4.54
N THR A 51 -2.68 -5.26 5.25
CA THR A 51 -2.85 -5.13 6.71
C THR A 51 -1.58 -5.43 7.52
N SER A 52 -0.59 -6.10 6.92
CA SER A 52 0.70 -6.37 7.58
C SER A 52 1.62 -5.14 7.67
N TYR A 53 1.27 -4.05 6.97
CA TYR A 53 2.02 -2.79 7.02
C TYR A 53 1.44 -1.90 8.11
N SER A 54 2.25 -1.56 9.11
CA SER A 54 1.83 -0.72 10.24
C SER A 54 1.41 0.70 9.84
N THR A 55 1.84 1.15 8.66
CA THR A 55 1.50 2.47 8.09
C THR A 55 0.25 2.43 7.21
N ILE A 56 -0.33 1.25 6.96
CA ILE A 56 -1.54 1.10 6.15
C ILE A 56 -2.71 0.72 7.05
N VAL A 57 -3.84 1.41 6.86
CA VAL A 57 -5.13 1.04 7.45
C VAL A 57 -6.03 0.60 6.31
N VAL A 58 -6.62 -0.59 6.41
CA VAL A 58 -7.57 -1.11 5.40
C VAL A 58 -8.98 -1.04 5.97
N GLU A 59 -9.80 -0.14 5.43
CA GLU A 59 -11.20 0.04 5.84
C GLU A 59 -12.19 -0.52 4.80
N ALA A 60 -11.70 -0.80 3.58
CA ALA A 60 -12.46 -1.45 2.53
C ALA A 60 -12.88 -2.87 2.97
N LYS A 61 -14.20 -3.13 3.04
CA LYS A 61 -14.78 -4.45 3.32
C LYS A 61 -15.02 -5.23 2.04
#